data_AF-A0A7J6TCW0-F1
#
_entry.id   AF-A0A7J6TCW0-F1
#
_cell.length_a   1.000
_cell.length_b   1.000
_cell.length_c   1.000
_cell.angle_alpha   90.00
_cell.angle_beta   90.00
_cell.angle_gamma   90.00
#
_symmetry.space_group_name_H-M   'P 1'
#
loop_
_entity.id
_entity.type
_entity.pdbx_description
1 polymer ?
#
loop_
_entity_poly.entity_id
_entity_poly.type
_entity_poly.pdbx_seq_one_letter_code
_entity_poly.pdbx_strand_id
1 'polypeptide(L)'
;TVPLSDLLMKWWFNSADLTNIAELCQSFGSFLAAFHHDYPQLNHGDMNPTNVLVGTTSELRAQVPSEGSEGSVAKYRFVLVDCGGMDADPSSGGAAEDMGTLRRALEEMGILYGAQFVALTWGSVVEGYRSGR
;
A
#
# COMPACT_ATOMS: atom_id res chain seq x y z
N THR A 1 -4.87 13.28 0.53
CA THR A 1 -4.71 11.83 0.75
C THR A 1 -6.07 11.19 0.93
N VAL A 2 -6.20 9.92 0.54
CA VAL A 2 -7.42 9.11 0.63
C VAL A 2 -7.06 7.68 1.04
N PRO A 3 -7.93 6.91 1.72
CA PRO A 3 -7.66 5.52 2.04
C PRO A 3 -7.38 4.68 0.78
N LEU A 4 -6.45 3.73 0.88
CA LEU A 4 -6.11 2.81 -0.20
C LEU A 4 -7.34 1.98 -0.60
N SER A 5 -8.13 1.52 0.38
CA SER A 5 -9.42 0.86 0.13
C SER A 5 -10.30 1.65 -0.84
N ASP A 6 -10.45 2.95 -0.60
CA ASP A 6 -11.38 3.81 -1.35
C ASP A 6 -10.92 4.02 -2.79
N LEU A 7 -9.60 4.18 -2.99
CA LEU A 7 -9.02 4.24 -4.33
C LEU A 7 -9.21 2.93 -5.09
N LEU A 8 -8.90 1.79 -4.46
CA LEU A 8 -9.05 0.48 -5.07
C LEU A 8 -10.50 0.22 -5.47
N MET A 9 -11.46 0.53 -4.59
CA MET A 9 -12.89 0.40 -4.88
C MET A 9 -13.30 1.29 -6.05
N LYS A 10 -12.94 2.59 -5.99
CA LYS A 10 -13.30 3.55 -7.03
C LYS A 10 -12.75 3.16 -8.41
N TRP A 11 -11.49 2.73 -8.47
CA TRP A 11 -10.84 2.38 -9.72
C TRP A 11 -11.26 1.00 -10.22
N TRP A 12 -11.59 0.05 -9.34
CA TRP A 12 -12.02 -1.27 -9.77
C TRP A 12 -13.32 -1.22 -10.60
N PHE A 13 -14.27 -0.37 -10.20
CA PHE A 13 -15.49 -0.14 -10.96
C PHE A 13 -15.30 0.70 -12.23
N ASN A 14 -14.12 1.30 -12.42
CA ASN A 14 -13.75 2.05 -13.60
C ASN A 14 -12.71 1.27 -14.42
N SER A 15 -13.16 0.45 -15.38
CA SER A 15 -12.31 -0.49 -16.13
C SER A 15 -11.11 0.13 -16.86
N ALA A 16 -11.09 1.46 -17.07
CA ALA A 16 -9.94 2.19 -17.63
C ALA A 16 -8.72 2.24 -16.68
N ASP A 17 -8.88 1.91 -15.40
CA ASP A 17 -7.88 2.16 -14.35
C ASP A 17 -7.18 0.90 -13.82
N LEU A 18 -7.36 -0.27 -14.43
CA LEU A 18 -6.75 -1.52 -13.93
C LEU A 18 -5.21 -1.46 -13.89
N THR A 19 -4.57 -0.81 -14.86
CA THR A 19 -3.12 -0.57 -14.84
C THR A 19 -2.71 0.34 -13.68
N ASN A 20 -3.52 1.36 -13.38
CA ASN A 20 -3.26 2.26 -12.23
C ASN A 20 -3.38 1.50 -10.90
N ILE A 21 -4.32 0.57 -10.78
CA ILE A 21 -4.44 -0.31 -9.60
C ILE A 21 -3.17 -1.16 -9.43
N ALA A 22 -2.71 -1.82 -10.50
CA ALA A 22 -1.51 -2.64 -10.45
C ALA A 22 -0.28 -1.81 -10.02
N GLU A 23 -0.07 -0.66 -10.64
CA GLU A 23 1.05 0.25 -10.31
C GLU A 23 0.97 0.78 -8.87
N LEU A 24 -0.24 1.12 -8.38
CA LEU A 24 -0.47 1.59 -7.02
C LEU A 24 -0.12 0.49 -6.00
N CYS A 25 -0.66 -0.71 -6.21
CA CYS A 25 -0.39 -1.87 -5.37
C CYS A 25 1.09 -2.27 -5.38
N GLN A 26 1.74 -2.23 -6.55
CA GLN A 26 3.18 -2.49 -6.67
C GLN A 26 4.01 -1.43 -5.94
N SER A 27 3.66 -0.15 -6.10
CA SER A 27 4.34 0.94 -5.38
C SER A 27 4.16 0.82 -3.86
N PHE A 28 2.96 0.41 -3.41
CA PHE A 28 2.71 0.15 -2.00
C PHE A 28 3.50 -1.05 -1.49
N GLY A 29 3.59 -2.13 -2.26
CA GLY A 29 4.45 -3.27 -1.93
C GLY A 29 5.90 -2.86 -1.72
N SER A 30 6.47 -2.05 -2.60
CA SER A 30 7.84 -1.53 -2.44
C SER A 30 7.98 -0.63 -1.21
N PHE A 31 7.00 0.23 -0.94
CA PHE A 31 6.97 1.05 0.28
C PHE A 31 6.96 0.19 1.55
N LEU A 32 6.13 -0.85 1.57
CA LEU A 32 6.01 -1.75 2.72
C LEU A 32 7.29 -2.56 2.93
N ALA A 33 7.98 -2.96 1.85
CA ALA A 33 9.28 -3.61 1.94
C ALA A 33 10.34 -2.69 2.56
N ALA A 34 10.39 -1.42 2.15
CA ALA A 34 11.28 -0.43 2.75
C ALA A 34 10.96 -0.19 4.24
N PHE A 35 9.68 -0.06 4.60
CA PHE A 35 9.25 0.06 5.99
C PHE A 35 9.75 -1.13 6.85
N HIS A 36 9.53 -2.37 6.40
CA HIS A 36 10.00 -3.54 7.13
C HIS A 36 11.54 -3.71 7.12
N HIS A 37 12.23 -3.16 6.13
CA HIS A 37 13.70 -3.14 6.10
C HIS A 37 14.25 -2.16 7.15
N ASP A 38 13.69 -0.95 7.19
CA ASP A 38 14.13 0.11 8.09
C ASP A 38 13.74 -0.16 9.55
N TYR A 39 12.63 -0.88 9.76
CA TYR A 39 12.09 -1.22 11.08
C TYR A 39 11.84 -2.75 11.22
N PRO A 40 12.89 -3.59 11.23
CA PRO A 40 12.76 -5.04 11.10
C PRO A 40 12.09 -5.75 12.27
N GLN A 41 12.00 -5.09 13.43
CA GLN A 41 11.31 -5.61 14.61
C GLN A 41 9.87 -5.09 14.71
N LEU A 42 9.48 -4.12 13.89
CA LEU A 42 8.19 -3.46 13.96
C LEU A 42 7.24 -4.08 12.94
N ASN A 43 6.02 -4.38 13.37
CA ASN A 43 4.88 -4.51 12.48
C ASN A 43 3.87 -3.39 12.77
N HIS A 44 2.97 -3.16 11.81
CA HIS A 44 1.84 -2.28 12.00
C HIS A 44 0.81 -2.90 12.95
N GLY A 45 0.68 -4.22 12.93
CA GLY A 45 -0.24 -4.99 13.80
C GLY A 45 -1.69 -4.97 13.35
N ASP A 46 -2.08 -3.99 12.51
CA ASP A 46 -3.38 -3.92 11.82
C ASP A 46 -3.22 -3.38 10.38
N MET A 47 -2.40 -4.06 9.57
CA MET A 47 -2.13 -3.65 8.19
C MET A 47 -3.34 -3.92 7.28
N ASN A 48 -4.29 -2.98 7.24
CA ASN A 48 -5.50 -3.00 6.41
C ASN A 48 -5.45 -1.89 5.35
N PRO A 49 -5.99 -2.08 4.12
CA PRO A 49 -6.12 -1.00 3.13
C PRO A 49 -6.83 0.28 3.64
N THR A 50 -7.66 0.21 4.67
CA THR A 50 -8.26 1.41 5.30
C THR A 50 -7.26 2.23 6.11
N ASN A 51 -6.20 1.59 6.61
CA ASN A 51 -5.15 2.16 7.45
C ASN A 51 -3.95 2.67 6.64
N VAL A 52 -4.09 2.68 5.30
CA VAL A 52 -3.09 3.21 4.38
C VAL A 52 -3.65 4.42 3.67
N LEU A 53 -3.13 5.61 3.97
CA LEU A 53 -3.48 6.82 3.24
C LEU A 53 -2.57 7.01 2.03
N VAL A 54 -3.17 7.24 0.87
CA VAL A 54 -2.49 7.46 -0.40
C VAL A 54 -2.59 8.93 -0.79
N GLY A 55 -1.46 9.57 -1.04
CA GLY A 55 -1.35 10.87 -1.70
C GLY A 55 -0.86 10.69 -3.14
N THR A 56 -1.44 11.43 -4.08
CA THR A 56 -1.03 11.41 -5.50
C THR A 56 -0.20 12.63 -5.89
N THR A 57 0.58 12.54 -6.96
CA THR A 57 1.45 13.62 -7.46
C THR A 57 0.73 14.94 -7.74
N SER A 58 -0.54 14.92 -8.11
CA SER A 58 -1.36 16.14 -8.28
C SER A 58 -1.55 16.91 -6.96
N GLU A 59 -1.68 16.19 -5.85
CA GLU A 59 -1.77 16.77 -4.50
C GLU A 59 -0.38 17.13 -3.94
N LEU A 60 0.65 16.35 -4.28
CA LEU A 60 2.03 16.55 -3.83
C LEU A 60 2.70 17.77 -4.49
N ARG A 61 2.42 18.04 -5.78
CA ARG A 61 2.91 19.24 -6.47
C ARG A 61 2.33 20.55 -5.92
N ALA A 62 1.16 20.50 -5.29
CA ALA A 62 0.56 21.68 -4.67
C ALA A 62 1.22 22.06 -3.33
N GLN A 63 2.03 21.17 -2.74
CA GLN A 63 2.62 21.34 -1.41
C GLN A 63 4.15 21.56 -1.41
N VAL A 64 4.81 21.49 -2.57
CA VAL A 64 6.26 21.71 -2.68
C VAL A 64 6.51 23.01 -3.46
N PRO A 65 7.05 24.07 -2.83
CA PRO A 65 7.56 25.23 -3.54
C PRO A 65 8.63 24.76 -4.52
N SER A 66 8.52 25.17 -5.78
CA SER A 66 9.39 24.73 -6.86
C SER A 66 10.83 25.19 -6.63
N GLU A 67 11.65 24.35 -6.00
CA GLU A 67 13.11 24.47 -6.06
C GLU A 67 13.76 23.13 -6.43
N GLY A 68 14.10 23.00 -7.71
CA GLY A 68 15.45 22.57 -8.08
C GLY A 68 15.84 21.08 -8.01
N SER A 69 14.94 20.11 -7.90
CA SER A 69 15.33 18.68 -8.02
C SER A 69 14.58 17.96 -9.13
N GLU A 70 15.26 17.75 -10.25
CA GLU A 70 14.92 16.78 -11.31
C GLU A 70 15.14 15.33 -10.83
N GLY A 71 14.58 14.98 -9.68
CA GLY A 71 14.39 13.59 -9.27
C GLY A 71 12.99 13.16 -9.73
N SER A 72 12.86 11.99 -10.33
CA SER A 72 11.55 11.39 -10.64
C SER A 72 10.71 11.36 -9.36
N VAL A 73 9.71 12.24 -9.26
CA VAL A 73 8.83 12.32 -8.09
C VAL A 73 8.00 11.04 -8.07
N ALA A 74 8.07 10.26 -6.98
CA ALA A 74 7.27 9.05 -6.81
C ALA A 74 5.79 9.36 -7.07
N LYS A 75 5.15 8.58 -7.95
CA LYS A 75 3.75 8.77 -8.38
C LYS A 75 2.77 8.76 -7.20
N TYR A 76 3.11 8.02 -6.15
CA TYR A 76 2.30 7.83 -4.95
C TYR A 76 3.15 8.08 -3.69
N ARG A 77 2.51 8.64 -2.65
CA ARG A 77 3.02 8.69 -1.28
C ARG A 77 2.08 7.89 -0.38
N PHE A 78 2.63 7.07 0.49
CA PHE A 78 1.88 6.28 1.47
C PHE A 78 2.13 6.78 2.87
N VAL A 79 1.10 6.76 3.70
CA VAL A 79 1.16 7.03 5.14
C VAL A 79 0.39 5.92 5.84
N LEU A 80 1.07 5.22 6.75
CA LEU A 80 0.42 4.27 7.65
C LEU A 80 -0.24 5.04 8.79
N VAL A 81 -1.49 4.73 9.09
CA VAL A 81 -2.28 5.35 10.17
C VAL A 81 -2.92 4.27 11.04
N ASP A 82 -3.45 4.69 12.18
CA ASP A 82 -3.97 3.77 13.19
C ASP A 82 -2.90 2.79 13.71
N CYS A 83 -1.77 3.36 14.12
CA CYS A 83 -0.62 2.64 14.65
C CYS A 83 -0.83 2.14 16.10
N GLY A 84 -2.07 2.09 16.60
CA GLY A 84 -2.36 1.66 17.97
C GLY A 84 -2.02 0.20 18.24
N GLY A 85 -1.99 -0.61 17.19
CA GLY A 85 -1.60 -2.02 17.23
C GLY A 85 -0.13 -2.30 16.93
N MET A 86 0.70 -1.27 16.71
CA MET A 86 2.11 -1.46 16.37
C MET A 86 2.82 -2.22 17.49
N ASP A 87 3.47 -3.33 17.14
CA ASP A 87 4.22 -4.14 18.06
C ASP A 87 5.67 -4.29 17.58
N ALA A 88 6.60 -4.13 18.54
CA ALA A 88 8.02 -4.31 18.33
C ALA A 88 8.53 -5.66 18.89
N ASP A 89 7.63 -6.46 19.50
CA ASP A 89 7.97 -7.78 20.01
C ASP A 89 8.30 -8.72 18.83
N PRO A 90 9.48 -9.37 18.82
CA PRO A 90 9.85 -10.33 17.78
C PRO A 90 8.87 -11.50 17.62
N SER A 91 8.07 -11.80 18.65
CA SER A 91 7.04 -12.85 18.63
C SER A 91 5.73 -12.43 17.95
N SER A 92 5.55 -11.14 17.64
CA SER A 92 4.37 -10.59 16.96
C SER A 92 4.27 -10.95 15.47
N GLY A 93 5.28 -11.65 14.92
CA GLY A 93 5.31 -12.11 13.53
C GLY A 93 5.85 -11.08 12.53
N GLY A 94 6.10 -9.83 12.96
CA GLY A 94 6.81 -8.81 12.17
C GLY A 94 6.19 -8.60 10.78
N ALA A 95 7.06 -8.47 9.77
CA ALA A 95 6.68 -8.30 8.37
C ALA A 95 5.77 -9.40 7.81
N ALA A 96 5.86 -10.63 8.33
CA ALA A 96 5.02 -11.73 7.86
C ALA A 96 3.57 -11.57 8.32
N GLU A 97 3.35 -11.01 9.52
CA GLU A 97 2.02 -10.75 10.05
C GLU A 97 1.34 -9.61 9.28
N ASP A 98 2.04 -8.49 9.04
CA ASP A 98 1.49 -7.38 8.23
C ASP A 98 1.10 -7.83 6.83
N MET A 99 1.95 -8.62 6.16
CA MET A 99 1.65 -9.18 4.84
C MET A 99 0.47 -10.16 4.88
N GLY A 100 0.34 -10.94 5.96
CA GLY A 100 -0.78 -11.86 6.17
C GLY A 100 -2.10 -11.13 6.38
N THR A 101 -2.11 -10.12 7.25
CA THR A 101 -3.27 -9.27 7.55
C THR A 101 -3.73 -8.50 6.32
N LEU A 102 -2.79 -7.89 5.58
CA LEU A 102 -3.10 -7.20 4.32
C LEU A 102 -3.74 -8.14 3.30
N ARG A 103 -3.21 -9.35 3.15
CA ARG A 103 -3.76 -10.35 2.24
C ARG A 103 -5.19 -10.72 2.62
N ARG A 104 -5.46 -11.00 3.90
CA ARG A 104 -6.81 -11.32 4.39
C ARG A 104 -7.78 -10.16 4.10
N ALA A 105 -7.38 -8.92 4.36
CA ALA A 105 -8.21 -7.75 4.09
C ALA A 105 -8.53 -7.59 2.59
N LEU A 106 -7.57 -7.84 1.70
CA LEU A 106 -7.82 -7.84 0.25
C LEU A 106 -8.71 -9.01 -0.20
N GLU A 107 -8.56 -10.19 0.41
CA GLU A 107 -9.44 -11.34 0.18
C GLU A 107 -10.88 -11.06 0.63
N GLU A 108 -11.07 -10.37 1.76
CA GLU A 108 -12.37 -9.92 2.25
C GLU A 108 -13.03 -8.90 1.31
N MET A 109 -12.27 -7.91 0.83
CA MET A 109 -12.74 -7.03 -0.25
C MET A 109 -13.10 -7.83 -1.52
N GLY A 110 -12.32 -8.87 -1.83
CA GLY A 110 -12.53 -9.79 -2.93
C GLY A 110 -13.86 -10.56 -2.88
N ILE A 111 -14.50 -10.70 -1.72
CA ILE A 111 -15.85 -11.28 -1.60
C ILE A 111 -16.85 -10.48 -2.44
N LEU A 112 -16.68 -9.16 -2.51
CA LEU A 112 -17.55 -8.25 -3.27
C LEU A 112 -17.06 -8.04 -4.71
N TYR A 113 -15.75 -8.02 -4.92
CA TYR A 113 -15.13 -7.61 -6.20
C TYR A 113 -14.68 -8.76 -7.10
N GLY A 114 -14.71 -9.99 -6.58
CA GLY A 114 -14.35 -11.21 -7.29
C GLY A 114 -12.86 -11.58 -7.19
N ALA A 115 -12.55 -12.82 -7.57
CA ALA A 115 -11.19 -13.36 -7.45
C ALA A 115 -10.17 -12.60 -8.33
N GLN A 116 -10.60 -11.99 -9.43
CA GLN A 116 -9.71 -11.19 -10.29
C GLN A 116 -9.20 -9.94 -9.57
N PHE A 117 -10.00 -9.34 -8.68
CA PHE A 117 -9.58 -8.20 -7.86
C PHE A 117 -8.43 -8.60 -6.95
N VAL A 118 -8.59 -9.72 -6.22
CA VAL A 118 -7.57 -10.23 -5.31
C VAL A 118 -6.31 -10.59 -6.09
N ALA A 119 -6.45 -11.29 -7.22
CA ALA A 119 -5.31 -11.70 -8.04
C ALA A 119 -4.50 -10.48 -8.54
N LEU A 120 -5.16 -9.42 -9.00
CA LEU A 120 -4.50 -8.20 -9.45
C LEU A 120 -3.83 -7.47 -8.27
N THR A 121 -4.61 -7.14 -7.23
CA THR A 121 -4.13 -6.32 -6.12
C THR A 121 -3.02 -7.02 -5.33
N TRP A 122 -3.28 -8.23 -4.84
CA TRP A 122 -2.30 -8.97 -4.05
C TRP A 122 -1.08 -9.38 -4.88
N GLY A 123 -1.30 -9.79 -6.14
CA GLY A 123 -0.21 -10.11 -7.06
C GLY A 123 0.75 -8.95 -7.22
N SER A 124 0.22 -7.75 -7.47
CA SER A 124 1.03 -6.53 -7.60
C SER A 124 1.70 -6.11 -6.29
N VAL A 125 1.02 -6.22 -5.14
CA VAL A 125 1.65 -5.95 -3.82
C VAL A 125 2.87 -6.86 -3.62
N VAL A 126 2.72 -8.17 -3.84
CA VAL A 126 3.81 -9.13 -3.68
C VAL A 126 4.97 -8.86 -4.64
N GLU A 127 4.66 -8.49 -5.89
CA GLU A 127 5.68 -8.14 -6.89
C GLU A 127 6.49 -6.91 -6.45
N GLY A 128 5.81 -5.85 -6.01
CA GLY A 128 6.46 -4.65 -5.47
C GLY A 128 7.31 -4.95 -4.24
N TYR A 129 6.74 -5.71 -3.31
CA TYR A 129 7.41 -6.08 -2.07
C TYR A 129 8.70 -6.89 -2.29
N ARG A 130 8.72 -7.76 -3.30
CA ARG A 130 9.94 -8.51 -3.68
C ARG A 130 10.98 -7.64 -4.36
N SER A 131 10.55 -6.65 -5.14
CA SER A 131 11.43 -5.76 -5.90
C SER A 131 12.06 -4.67 -5.03
N GLY A 132 11.43 -4.35 -3.89
CA GLY A 132 11.93 -3.37 -2.91
C GLY A 132 12.84 -3.94 -1.82
N ARG A 133 13.25 -5.21 -1.91
CA ARG A 133 14.20 -5.86 -0.99
C ARG A 133 15.64 -5.74 -1.47
#